data_AF-A0A7W2F711-F1
#
_entry.id   AF-A0A7W2F711-F1
#
_cell.length_a   1.000
_cell.length_b   1.000
_cell.length_c   1.000
_cell.angle_alpha   90.00
_cell.angle_beta   90.00
_cell.angle_gamma   90.00
#
_symmetry.space_group_name_H-M   'P 1'
#
loop_
_entity.id
_entity.type
_entity.pdbx_description
1 polymer ?
#
loop_
_entity_poly.entity_id
_entity_poly.type
_entity_poly.pdbx_seq_one_letter_code
_entity_poly.pdbx_strand_id
1 'polypeptide(L)'
;MKAFWEIANEDVLRWTDFVQENKNKALPRARRRRNVKRINLDISKQAIWGALVGCQVTTQQKSGPGSKVAKFLDSESPVLDLRACIAEKNLEPMISTACKKAGLRRNDTIANNLVCILENLESGEWEPLLSALETIRTHTTLKKEQEVVSYILRGGKFPGLGQKQARNFIQWLGLSRYEIPLDSRVLKKMKQLGASFVPKGAALVDETVYLFVQSSLQQLSEKLGLYPCELDACIFASFDVERDQDVGD
;
A
#
# COMPACT_ATOMS: atom_id res chain seq x y z
N MET A 1 -8.54 -12.95 25.28
CA MET A 1 -9.42 -13.65 24.32
C MET A 1 -8.66 -13.74 23.00
N LYS A 2 -8.33 -14.93 22.51
CA LYS A 2 -7.67 -15.09 21.20
C LYS A 2 -8.78 -15.36 20.18
N ALA A 3 -9.21 -14.32 19.46
CA ALA A 3 -10.00 -14.54 18.26
C ALA A 3 -9.08 -15.18 17.22
N PHE A 4 -9.56 -16.17 16.48
CA PHE A 4 -8.90 -16.74 15.31
C PHE A 4 -9.96 -16.98 14.25
N TRP A 5 -9.65 -16.69 12.99
CA TRP A 5 -10.47 -17.19 11.90
C TRP A 5 -10.13 -18.68 11.73
N GLU A 6 -11.08 -19.55 12.07
CA GLU A 6 -11.00 -20.96 11.72
C GLU A 6 -11.23 -21.08 10.20
N ILE A 7 -10.14 -21.28 9.46
CA ILE A 7 -10.17 -21.42 8.00
C ILE A 7 -10.49 -22.88 7.68
N ALA A 8 -11.74 -23.16 7.30
CA ALA A 8 -12.17 -24.49 6.90
C ALA A 8 -11.60 -24.86 5.51
N ASN A 9 -11.53 -26.16 5.20
CA ASN A 9 -11.05 -26.61 3.89
C ASN A 9 -11.90 -26.05 2.74
N GLU A 10 -13.20 -25.91 2.94
CA GLU A 10 -14.12 -25.29 1.97
C GLU A 10 -13.77 -23.82 1.70
N ASP A 11 -13.35 -23.08 2.73
CA ASP A 11 -12.87 -21.70 2.55
C ASP A 11 -11.57 -21.69 1.74
N VAL A 12 -10.62 -22.59 2.04
CA VAL A 12 -9.38 -22.73 1.27
C VAL A 12 -9.67 -23.01 -0.20
N LEU A 13 -10.65 -23.85 -0.52
CA LEU A 13 -11.04 -24.13 -1.90
C LEU A 13 -11.58 -22.88 -2.61
N ARG A 14 -12.52 -22.14 -1.99
CA ARG A 14 -13.05 -20.88 -2.54
C ARG A 14 -11.94 -19.86 -2.80
N TRP A 15 -10.99 -19.74 -1.88
CA TRP A 15 -9.85 -18.85 -2.05
C TRP A 15 -8.86 -19.34 -3.11
N THR A 16 -8.71 -20.65 -3.24
CA THR A 16 -7.88 -21.24 -4.30
C THR A 16 -8.44 -20.87 -5.66
N ASP A 17 -9.73 -21.10 -5.90
CA ASP A 17 -10.40 -20.76 -7.15
C ASP A 17 -10.28 -19.27 -7.46
N PHE A 18 -10.58 -18.42 -6.46
CA PHE A 18 -10.41 -16.98 -6.55
C PHE A 18 -8.98 -16.58 -6.97
N VAL A 19 -7.96 -17.18 -6.38
CA VAL A 19 -6.57 -16.90 -6.74
C VAL A 19 -6.27 -17.37 -8.16
N GLN A 20 -6.74 -18.55 -8.58
CA GLN A 20 -6.52 -19.05 -9.95
C GLN A 20 -7.08 -18.10 -11.01
N GLU A 21 -8.27 -17.54 -10.79
CA GLU A 21 -8.92 -16.58 -11.68
C GLU A 21 -8.16 -15.25 -11.80
N ASN A 22 -7.43 -14.85 -10.75
CA ASN A 22 -6.85 -13.51 -10.66
C ASN A 22 -5.32 -13.48 -10.84
N LYS A 23 -4.59 -14.55 -10.50
CA LYS A 23 -3.11 -14.57 -10.44
C LYS A 23 -2.39 -14.19 -11.73
N ASN A 24 -3.05 -14.34 -12.88
CA ASN A 24 -2.48 -14.05 -14.20
C ASN A 24 -2.76 -12.63 -14.69
N LYS A 25 -3.57 -11.84 -13.96
CA LYS A 25 -3.82 -10.43 -14.27
C LYS A 25 -2.55 -9.60 -14.10
N ALA A 26 -2.53 -8.42 -14.71
CA ALA A 26 -1.34 -7.55 -14.77
C ALA A 26 -0.77 -7.22 -13.39
N LEU A 27 -1.63 -6.84 -12.43
CA LEU A 27 -1.21 -6.43 -11.08
C LEU A 27 -0.55 -7.59 -10.28
N PRO A 28 -1.15 -8.79 -10.16
CA PRO A 28 -0.49 -9.94 -9.53
C PRO A 28 0.83 -10.34 -10.18
N ARG A 29 0.91 -10.34 -11.52
CA ARG A 29 2.18 -10.64 -12.22
C ARG A 29 3.26 -9.61 -11.91
N ALA A 30 2.92 -8.33 -11.94
CA ALA A 30 3.83 -7.25 -11.58
C ALA A 30 4.28 -7.37 -10.12
N ARG A 31 3.34 -7.65 -9.21
CA ARG A 31 3.60 -7.85 -7.79
C ARG A 31 4.56 -9.02 -7.54
N ARG A 32 4.32 -10.18 -8.15
CA ARG A 32 5.22 -11.33 -8.03
C ARG A 32 6.62 -11.03 -8.56
N ARG A 33 6.72 -10.36 -9.71
CA ARG A 33 8.01 -9.95 -10.29
C ARG A 33 8.78 -9.01 -9.35
N ARG A 34 8.11 -8.00 -8.80
CA ARG A 34 8.75 -6.95 -8.02
C ARG A 34 8.97 -7.35 -6.56
N ASN A 35 7.93 -7.80 -5.87
CA ASN A 35 7.96 -8.03 -4.41
C ASN A 35 8.50 -9.41 -4.03
N VAL A 36 8.09 -10.44 -4.77
CA VAL A 36 8.52 -11.81 -4.49
C VAL A 36 9.88 -12.07 -5.11
N LYS A 37 10.01 -11.89 -6.42
CA LYS A 37 11.28 -12.14 -7.14
C LYS A 37 12.31 -11.01 -7.02
N ARG A 38 11.94 -9.83 -6.51
CA ARG A 38 12.86 -8.71 -6.25
C ARG A 38 13.62 -8.23 -7.47
N ILE A 39 12.98 -8.29 -8.63
CA ILE A 39 13.57 -7.85 -9.88
C ILE A 39 13.47 -6.33 -9.98
N ASN A 40 14.60 -5.67 -10.23
CA ASN A 40 14.73 -4.21 -10.41
C ASN A 40 14.17 -3.40 -9.23
N LEU A 41 14.56 -3.76 -8.01
CA LEU A 41 14.25 -2.95 -6.84
C LEU A 41 15.01 -1.62 -6.91
N ASP A 42 14.28 -0.52 -6.75
CA ASP A 42 14.83 0.83 -6.62
C ASP A 42 14.43 1.39 -5.26
N ILE A 43 15.43 1.67 -4.44
CA ILE A 43 15.30 2.30 -3.12
C ILE A 43 16.06 3.63 -3.06
N SER A 44 16.32 4.25 -4.21
CA SER A 44 16.86 5.60 -4.28
C SER A 44 15.94 6.59 -3.57
N LYS A 45 16.49 7.73 -3.13
CA LYS A 45 15.70 8.81 -2.53
C LYS A 45 14.52 9.23 -3.43
N GLN A 46 14.74 9.26 -4.75
CA GLN A 46 13.71 9.55 -5.74
C GLN A 46 12.58 8.50 -5.73
N ALA A 47 12.90 7.21 -5.72
CA ALA A 47 11.90 6.14 -5.64
C ALA A 47 11.12 6.16 -4.32
N ILE A 48 11.81 6.44 -3.21
CA ILE A 48 11.20 6.61 -1.89
C ILE A 48 10.24 7.80 -1.90
N TRP A 49 10.67 8.94 -2.42
CA TRP A 49 9.83 10.13 -2.56
C TRP A 49 8.57 9.84 -3.39
N GLY A 50 8.72 9.23 -4.56
CA GLY A 50 7.59 8.84 -5.41
C GLY A 50 6.61 7.91 -4.70
N ALA A 51 7.11 6.95 -3.91
CA ALA A 51 6.26 6.08 -3.10
C ALA A 51 5.52 6.82 -1.98
N LEU A 52 6.18 7.79 -1.31
CA LEU A 52 5.55 8.65 -0.30
C LEU A 52 4.44 9.52 -0.90
N VAL A 53 4.69 10.19 -2.03
CA VAL A 53 3.68 10.93 -2.79
C VAL A 53 2.52 10.03 -3.15
N GLY A 54 2.80 8.84 -3.69
CA GLY A 54 1.84 7.78 -3.97
C GLY A 54 0.93 7.43 -2.79
N CYS A 55 1.51 7.16 -1.63
CA CYS A 55 0.75 6.89 -0.41
C CYS A 55 -0.18 8.04 -0.02
N GLN A 56 0.27 9.30 -0.14
CA GLN A 56 -0.55 10.46 0.18
C GLN A 56 -1.74 10.62 -0.78
N VAL A 57 -1.49 10.57 -2.09
CA VAL A 57 -2.55 10.82 -3.10
C VAL A 57 -3.55 9.68 -3.20
N THR A 58 -3.16 8.45 -2.85
CA THR A 58 -4.06 7.27 -2.84
C THR A 58 -4.94 7.21 -1.60
N THR A 59 -4.66 8.01 -0.57
CA THR A 59 -5.41 7.96 0.69
C THR A 59 -6.85 8.44 0.50
N GLN A 60 -7.80 7.53 0.75
CA GLN A 60 -9.25 7.76 0.57
C GLN A 60 -9.63 8.13 -0.86
N GLN A 61 -8.87 7.70 -1.87
CA GLN A 61 -9.15 7.98 -3.29
C GLN A 61 -8.93 6.72 -4.14
N LYS A 62 -9.67 6.59 -5.25
CA LYS A 62 -9.48 5.48 -6.18
C LYS A 62 -8.18 5.68 -6.95
N SER A 63 -7.31 4.68 -6.92
CA SER A 63 -5.99 4.68 -7.59
C SER A 63 -5.82 3.60 -8.65
N GLY A 64 -6.91 2.91 -9.03
CA GLY A 64 -6.86 1.91 -10.10
C GLY A 64 -6.69 2.55 -11.48
N PRO A 65 -6.52 1.74 -12.52
CA PRO A 65 -6.31 2.19 -13.89
C PRO A 65 -7.32 3.26 -14.33
N GLY A 66 -6.83 4.28 -15.05
CA GLY A 66 -7.63 5.40 -15.56
C GLY A 66 -8.10 6.43 -14.53
N SER A 67 -7.84 6.23 -13.23
CA SER A 67 -8.24 7.21 -12.20
C SER A 67 -7.41 8.50 -12.25
N LYS A 68 -7.92 9.56 -11.63
CA LYS A 68 -7.19 10.84 -11.48
C LYS A 68 -5.86 10.64 -10.73
N VAL A 69 -5.83 9.75 -9.75
CA VAL A 69 -4.61 9.41 -9.01
C VAL A 69 -3.60 8.71 -9.92
N ALA A 70 -4.04 7.72 -10.71
CA ALA A 70 -3.14 7.03 -11.66
C ALA A 70 -2.56 8.03 -12.67
N LYS A 71 -3.42 8.85 -13.29
CA LYS A 71 -2.99 9.91 -14.22
C LYS A 71 -2.03 10.92 -13.60
N PHE A 72 -2.22 11.28 -12.34
CA PHE A 72 -1.30 12.17 -11.63
C PHE A 72 0.06 11.51 -11.42
N LEU A 73 0.08 10.25 -10.97
CA LEU A 73 1.32 9.52 -10.71
C LEU A 73 2.12 9.19 -11.99
N ASP A 74 1.43 9.11 -13.13
CA ASP A 74 2.04 8.90 -14.44
C ASP A 74 2.40 10.23 -15.15
N SER A 75 2.19 11.38 -14.50
CA SER A 75 2.47 12.70 -15.09
C SER A 75 3.88 13.20 -14.81
N GLU A 76 4.28 14.25 -15.53
CA GLU A 76 5.53 15.00 -15.28
C GLU A 76 5.36 16.10 -14.22
N SER A 77 4.45 15.90 -13.25
CA SER A 77 4.22 16.86 -12.17
C SER A 77 5.51 17.08 -11.38
N PRO A 78 5.92 18.35 -11.11
CA PRO A 78 7.11 18.64 -10.31
C PRO A 78 7.03 18.06 -8.89
N VAL A 79 5.82 17.80 -8.39
CA VAL A 79 5.60 17.13 -7.09
C VAL A 79 6.20 15.72 -7.05
N LEU A 80 6.33 15.05 -8.21
CA LEU A 80 6.89 13.70 -8.30
C LEU A 80 8.42 13.72 -8.41
N ASP A 81 9.04 14.86 -8.68
CA ASP A 81 10.50 15.00 -8.77
C ASP A 81 11.05 15.53 -7.43
N LEU A 82 11.86 14.71 -6.75
CA LEU A 82 12.41 15.08 -5.46
C LEU A 82 13.31 16.32 -5.54
N ARG A 83 14.08 16.48 -6.62
CA ARG A 83 14.99 17.62 -6.78
C ARG A 83 14.21 18.91 -6.97
N ALA A 84 13.13 18.88 -7.76
CA ALA A 84 12.22 19.99 -7.91
C ALA A 84 11.59 20.38 -6.57
N CYS A 85 11.15 19.40 -5.78
CA CYS A 85 10.58 19.65 -4.45
C CYS A 85 11.60 20.27 -3.47
N ILE A 86 12.85 19.80 -3.46
CA ILE A 86 13.90 20.35 -2.59
C ILE A 86 14.28 21.78 -3.00
N ALA A 87 14.31 22.08 -4.31
CA ALA A 87 14.67 23.39 -4.82
C ALA A 87 13.57 24.44 -4.67
N GLU A 88 12.33 24.03 -4.41
CA GLU A 88 11.17 24.92 -4.33
C GLU A 88 11.10 25.64 -2.98
N LYS A 89 10.99 26.97 -3.01
CA LYS A 89 10.86 27.78 -1.79
C LYS A 89 9.45 27.72 -1.19
N ASN A 90 8.43 27.61 -2.04
CA ASN A 90 7.02 27.57 -1.64
C ASN A 90 6.41 26.22 -1.99
N LEU A 91 6.92 25.16 -1.36
CA LEU A 91 6.57 23.79 -1.68
C LEU A 91 5.08 23.47 -1.42
N GLU A 92 4.52 23.93 -0.29
CA GLU A 92 3.12 23.66 0.06
C GLU A 92 2.13 24.20 -1.00
N PRO A 93 2.18 25.49 -1.41
CA PRO A 93 1.36 25.99 -2.52
C PRO A 93 1.56 25.26 -3.85
N MET A 94 2.80 24.88 -4.17
CA MET A 94 3.10 24.11 -5.39
C MET A 94 2.35 22.78 -5.38
N ILE A 95 2.46 22.01 -4.28
CA ILE A 95 1.82 20.69 -4.15
C ILE A 95 0.30 20.83 -4.14
N SER A 96 -0.27 21.75 -3.36
CA SER A 96 -1.73 21.92 -3.31
C SER A 96 -2.29 22.30 -4.68
N THR A 97 -1.62 23.21 -5.40
CA THR A 97 -2.01 23.62 -6.76
C THR A 97 -1.94 22.46 -7.75
N ALA A 98 -0.86 21.67 -7.73
CA ALA A 98 -0.72 20.50 -8.60
C ALA A 98 -1.81 19.46 -8.32
N CYS A 99 -2.07 19.14 -7.05
CA CYS A 99 -3.14 18.24 -6.64
C CYS A 99 -4.52 18.75 -7.09
N LYS A 100 -4.79 20.05 -6.91
CA LYS A 100 -6.05 20.69 -7.32
C LYS A 100 -6.25 20.65 -8.84
N LYS A 101 -5.22 20.97 -9.63
CA LYS A 101 -5.24 20.90 -11.10
C LYS A 101 -5.49 19.47 -11.59
N ALA A 102 -4.93 18.47 -10.91
CA ALA A 102 -5.18 17.06 -11.19
C ALA A 102 -6.55 16.56 -10.69
N GLY A 103 -7.33 17.41 -10.01
CA GLY A 103 -8.65 17.09 -9.47
C GLY A 103 -8.60 16.09 -8.31
N LEU A 104 -7.48 16.05 -7.57
CA LEU A 104 -7.31 15.26 -6.37
C LEU A 104 -7.99 15.95 -5.18
N ARG A 105 -8.59 15.15 -4.29
CA ARG A 105 -9.20 15.61 -3.04
C ARG A 105 -8.12 15.68 -1.95
N ARG A 106 -8.43 16.40 -0.86
CA ARG A 106 -7.53 16.58 0.30
C ARG A 106 -6.19 17.19 -0.10
N ASN A 107 -6.18 18.02 -1.13
CA ASN A 107 -5.01 18.71 -1.68
C ASN A 107 -4.18 19.42 -0.60
N ASP A 108 -4.82 20.19 0.28
CA ASP A 108 -4.09 20.91 1.34
C ASP A 108 -3.51 19.94 2.38
N THR A 109 -4.26 18.91 2.79
CA THR A 109 -3.71 17.89 3.70
C THR A 109 -2.56 17.11 3.07
N ILE A 110 -2.65 16.79 1.78
CA ILE A 110 -1.57 16.12 1.04
C ILE A 110 -0.34 17.02 0.99
N ALA A 111 -0.50 18.31 0.70
CA ALA A 111 0.58 19.28 0.67
C ALA A 111 1.28 19.40 2.03
N ASN A 112 0.52 19.63 3.11
CA ASN A 112 1.07 19.78 4.46
C ASN A 112 1.81 18.53 4.91
N ASN A 113 1.26 17.34 4.64
CA ASN A 113 1.92 16.08 4.96
C ASN A 113 3.23 15.93 4.19
N LEU A 114 3.25 16.19 2.88
CA LEU A 114 4.44 16.01 2.05
C LEU A 114 5.55 17.00 2.38
N VAL A 115 5.20 18.23 2.74
CA VAL A 115 6.15 19.25 3.20
C VAL A 115 6.80 18.80 4.51
N CYS A 116 5.98 18.43 5.51
CA CYS A 116 6.50 17.94 6.79
C CYS A 116 7.36 16.67 6.62
N ILE A 117 6.96 15.74 5.74
CA ILE A 117 7.76 14.57 5.40
C ILE A 117 9.12 14.98 4.81
N LEU A 118 9.14 15.89 3.84
CA LEU A 118 10.38 16.32 3.20
C LEU A 118 11.29 17.05 4.19
N GLU A 119 10.74 17.93 5.03
CA GLU A 119 11.48 18.62 6.09
C GLU A 119 12.14 17.63 7.06
N ASN A 120 11.42 16.61 7.51
CA ASN A 120 11.99 15.56 8.36
C ASN A 120 13.11 14.78 7.65
N LEU A 121 12.90 14.42 6.38
CA LEU A 121 13.90 13.73 5.57
C LEU A 121 15.18 14.54 5.41
N GLU A 122 15.06 15.82 5.01
CA GLU A 122 16.19 16.74 4.84
C GLU A 122 16.86 17.09 6.18
N SER A 123 16.14 17.01 7.30
CA SER A 123 16.68 17.19 8.66
C SER A 123 17.40 15.94 9.22
N GLY A 124 17.58 14.89 8.42
CA GLY A 124 18.38 13.71 8.76
C GLY A 124 17.65 12.38 8.73
N GLU A 125 16.33 12.34 8.50
CA GLU A 125 15.58 11.07 8.48
C GLU A 125 15.84 10.20 7.24
N TRP A 126 16.55 10.71 6.23
CA TRP A 126 16.97 9.89 5.09
C TRP A 126 17.77 8.65 5.49
N GLU A 127 18.78 8.81 6.34
CA GLU A 127 19.69 7.70 6.69
C GLU A 127 18.99 6.63 7.55
N PRO A 128 18.26 6.97 8.63
CA PRO A 128 17.49 5.99 9.39
C PRO A 128 16.45 5.25 8.55
N LEU A 129 15.71 5.95 7.66
CA LEU A 129 14.73 5.32 6.79
C LEU A 129 15.39 4.36 5.79
N LEU A 130 16.47 4.78 5.14
CA LEU A 130 17.21 3.93 4.20
C LEU A 130 17.78 2.69 4.90
N SER A 131 18.36 2.86 6.08
CA SER A 131 18.86 1.76 6.90
C SER A 131 17.76 0.76 7.24
N ALA A 132 16.58 1.23 7.67
CA ALA A 132 15.43 0.39 7.94
C ALA A 132 14.99 -0.40 6.69
N LEU A 133 14.84 0.27 5.54
CA LEU A 133 14.45 -0.37 4.27
C LEU A 133 15.51 -1.38 3.77
N GLU A 134 16.79 -1.11 3.99
CA GLU A 134 17.89 -2.00 3.60
C GLU A 134 17.84 -3.34 4.34
N THR A 135 17.38 -3.33 5.61
CA THR A 135 17.25 -4.55 6.41
C THR A 135 16.32 -5.59 5.76
N ILE A 136 15.25 -5.13 5.11
CA ILE A 136 14.28 -5.96 4.38
C ILE A 136 14.72 -6.16 2.92
N ARG A 137 15.44 -5.23 2.29
CA ARG A 137 15.95 -5.42 0.92
C ARG A 137 16.93 -6.60 0.82
N THR A 138 17.86 -6.71 1.77
CA THR A 138 18.90 -7.76 1.79
C THR A 138 18.35 -9.12 2.19
N HIS A 139 17.60 -9.17 3.29
CA HIS A 139 17.05 -10.41 3.82
C HIS A 139 15.69 -10.16 4.48
N THR A 140 14.62 -10.46 3.78
CA THR A 140 13.26 -10.25 4.28
C THR A 140 12.74 -11.39 5.11
N THR A 141 12.17 -11.03 6.24
CA THR A 141 11.34 -11.85 7.11
C THR A 141 10.10 -11.05 7.51
N LEU A 142 9.04 -11.73 7.94
CA LEU A 142 7.85 -11.07 8.50
C LEU A 142 8.22 -10.08 9.60
N LYS A 143 9.07 -10.49 10.55
CA LYS A 143 9.50 -9.66 11.68
C LYS A 143 10.17 -8.36 11.23
N LYS A 144 11.07 -8.43 10.24
CA LYS A 144 11.75 -7.23 9.74
C LYS A 144 10.79 -6.28 9.02
N GLU A 145 9.83 -6.81 8.25
CA GLU A 145 8.79 -5.95 7.66
C GLU A 145 7.95 -5.26 8.74
N GLN A 146 7.60 -5.97 9.82
CA GLN A 146 6.89 -5.39 10.96
C GLN A 146 7.72 -4.31 11.68
N GLU A 147 9.02 -4.51 11.83
CA GLU A 147 9.94 -3.52 12.42
C GLU A 147 10.01 -2.24 11.57
N VAL A 148 10.10 -2.37 10.25
CA VAL A 148 10.09 -1.22 9.33
C VAL A 148 8.75 -0.49 9.36
N VAL A 149 7.63 -1.22 9.33
CA VAL A 149 6.29 -0.63 9.47
C VAL A 149 6.14 0.08 10.81
N SER A 150 6.61 -0.53 11.90
CA SER A 150 6.60 0.07 13.24
C SER A 150 7.43 1.35 13.29
N TYR A 151 8.60 1.38 12.64
CA TYR A 151 9.43 2.57 12.52
C TYR A 151 8.67 3.70 11.79
N ILE A 152 8.01 3.41 10.67
CA ILE A 152 7.24 4.40 9.89
C ILE A 152 6.07 4.96 10.70
N LEU A 153 5.36 4.10 11.45
CA LEU A 153 4.20 4.50 12.25
C LEU A 153 4.57 5.36 13.47
N ARG A 154 5.80 5.24 13.97
CA ARG A 154 6.25 5.91 15.19
C ARG A 154 6.82 7.30 14.90
N GLY A 155 6.74 8.17 15.91
CA GLY A 155 7.49 9.44 15.93
C GLY A 155 6.96 10.57 15.06
N GLY A 156 5.81 10.40 14.40
CA GLY A 156 5.14 11.50 13.66
C GLY A 156 5.90 12.01 12.43
N LYS A 157 6.99 11.33 12.03
CA LYS A 157 7.89 11.74 10.93
C LYS A 157 7.24 11.62 9.55
N PHE A 158 6.26 10.71 9.44
CA PHE A 158 5.56 10.40 8.20
C PHE A 158 4.04 10.64 8.34
N PRO A 159 3.60 11.90 8.54
CA PRO A 159 2.18 12.22 8.68
C PRO A 159 1.39 11.70 7.47
N GLY A 160 0.21 11.12 7.73
CA GLY A 160 -0.63 10.50 6.71
C GLY A 160 -0.29 9.04 6.39
N LEU A 161 0.85 8.50 6.84
CA LEU A 161 1.16 7.07 6.75
C LEU A 161 0.61 6.29 7.96
N GLY A 162 -0.70 6.06 7.99
CA GLY A 162 -1.33 5.14 8.96
C GLY A 162 -1.08 3.67 8.63
N GLN A 163 -1.70 2.75 9.41
CA GLN A 163 -1.50 1.28 9.29
C GLN A 163 -1.49 0.77 7.84
N LYS A 164 -2.49 1.15 7.04
CA LYS A 164 -2.55 0.80 5.61
C LYS A 164 -1.41 1.39 4.79
N GLN A 165 -1.14 2.69 4.95
CA GLN A 165 -0.25 3.40 4.04
C GLN A 165 1.23 3.09 4.32
N ALA A 166 1.61 2.83 5.57
CA ALA A 166 2.95 2.33 5.89
C ALA A 166 3.28 1.01 5.16
N ARG A 167 2.27 0.13 5.03
CA ARG A 167 2.40 -1.16 4.32
C ARG A 167 2.37 -0.99 2.81
N ASN A 168 1.48 -0.12 2.30
CA ASN A 168 1.51 0.28 0.89
C ASN A 168 2.88 0.82 0.50
N PHE A 169 3.50 1.66 1.34
CA PHE A 169 4.80 2.27 1.06
C PHE A 169 5.88 1.22 0.80
N ILE A 170 6.10 0.28 1.73
CA ILE A 170 7.09 -0.78 1.53
C ILE A 170 6.68 -1.75 0.41
N GLN A 171 5.38 -1.94 0.18
CA GLN A 171 4.88 -2.77 -0.91
C GLN A 171 5.14 -2.14 -2.28
N TRP A 172 4.97 -0.82 -2.40
CA TRP A 172 5.23 -0.04 -3.62
C TRP A 172 6.70 0.01 -3.96
N LEU A 173 7.59 0.00 -2.98
CA LEU A 173 9.03 -0.14 -3.19
C LEU A 173 9.44 -1.56 -3.63
N GLY A 174 8.55 -2.55 -3.50
CA GLY A 174 8.84 -3.95 -3.81
C GLY A 174 9.46 -4.72 -2.64
N LEU A 175 9.36 -4.19 -1.42
CA LEU A 175 10.06 -4.72 -0.25
C LEU A 175 9.18 -5.62 0.62
N SER A 176 7.85 -5.47 0.59
CA SER A 176 6.93 -6.34 1.33
C SER A 176 6.67 -7.65 0.60
N ARG A 177 6.72 -8.77 1.33
CA ARG A 177 6.16 -10.07 0.97
C ARG A 177 5.04 -10.46 1.92
N TYR A 178 5.15 -10.09 3.20
CA TYR A 178 4.32 -10.61 4.27
C TYR A 178 3.33 -9.59 4.84
N GLU A 179 3.70 -8.31 4.91
CA GLU A 179 2.81 -7.23 5.34
C GLU A 179 1.79 -6.90 4.23
N ILE A 180 0.52 -6.73 4.61
CA ILE A 180 -0.61 -6.52 3.69
C ILE A 180 -1.30 -5.19 4.00
N PRO A 181 -1.45 -4.27 3.03
CA PRO A 181 -2.26 -3.08 3.22
C PRO A 181 -3.76 -3.41 3.22
N LEU A 182 -4.34 -3.51 4.41
CA LEU A 182 -5.77 -3.75 4.60
C LEU A 182 -6.62 -2.52 4.27
N ASP A 183 -7.65 -2.71 3.45
CA ASP A 183 -8.69 -1.72 3.19
C ASP A 183 -10.07 -2.36 2.98
N SER A 184 -11.08 -1.55 2.67
CA SER A 184 -12.46 -2.01 2.51
C SER A 184 -12.64 -3.08 1.42
N ARG A 185 -11.79 -3.11 0.38
CA ARG A 185 -11.85 -4.15 -0.67
C ARG A 185 -11.37 -5.49 -0.15
N VAL A 186 -10.28 -5.48 0.64
CA VAL A 186 -9.77 -6.68 1.32
C VAL A 186 -10.85 -7.24 2.25
N LEU A 187 -11.43 -6.39 3.11
CA LEU A 187 -12.51 -6.80 4.00
C LEU A 187 -13.75 -7.31 3.24
N LYS A 188 -14.12 -6.66 2.12
CA LYS A 188 -15.23 -7.10 1.26
C LYS A 188 -14.96 -8.52 0.71
N LYS A 189 -13.75 -8.80 0.22
CA LYS A 189 -13.41 -10.14 -0.29
C LYS A 189 -13.36 -11.18 0.83
N MET A 190 -12.80 -10.85 1.99
CA MET A 190 -12.83 -11.73 3.15
C MET A 190 -14.25 -12.15 3.49
N LYS A 191 -15.18 -11.19 3.57
CA LYS A 191 -16.59 -11.49 3.86
C LYS A 191 -17.24 -12.37 2.80
N GLN A 192 -16.98 -12.11 1.51
CA GLN A 192 -17.57 -12.86 0.41
C GLN A 192 -17.04 -14.29 0.29
N LEU A 193 -15.78 -14.52 0.68
CA LEU A 193 -15.11 -15.81 0.57
C LEU A 193 -15.14 -16.61 1.89
N GLY A 194 -16.04 -16.28 2.82
CA GLY A 194 -16.35 -17.12 3.97
C GLY A 194 -15.65 -16.77 5.29
N ALA A 195 -15.02 -15.60 5.42
CA ALA A 195 -14.40 -15.21 6.69
C ALA A 195 -15.44 -15.09 7.81
N SER A 196 -15.23 -15.83 8.90
CA SER A 196 -16.15 -15.89 10.05
C SER A 196 -16.23 -14.58 10.82
N PHE A 197 -15.17 -13.78 10.78
CA PHE A 197 -15.13 -12.43 11.35
C PHE A 197 -14.47 -11.45 10.39
N VAL A 198 -15.16 -10.34 10.12
CA VAL A 198 -14.64 -9.22 9.35
C VAL A 198 -15.00 -7.93 10.09
N PRO A 199 -14.03 -7.18 10.64
CA PRO A 199 -14.34 -5.94 11.34
C PRO A 199 -14.81 -4.87 10.36
N LYS A 200 -15.45 -3.82 10.89
CA LYS A 200 -15.73 -2.62 10.09
C LYS A 200 -14.42 -1.93 9.71
N GLY A 201 -14.36 -1.32 8.52
CA GLY A 201 -13.15 -0.67 8.02
C GLY A 201 -12.58 0.42 8.95
N ALA A 202 -13.44 1.14 9.67
CA ALA A 202 -13.01 2.14 10.66
C ALA A 202 -12.19 1.55 11.83
N ALA A 203 -12.41 0.26 12.16
CA ALA A 203 -11.67 -0.40 13.23
C ALA A 203 -10.22 -0.74 12.83
N LEU A 204 -9.87 -0.69 11.54
CA LEU A 204 -8.50 -0.90 11.05
C LEU A 204 -7.54 0.24 11.42
N VAL A 205 -8.02 1.30 12.07
CA VAL A 205 -7.13 2.32 12.66
C VAL A 205 -6.46 1.77 13.93
N ASP A 206 -7.13 0.87 14.66
CA ASP A 206 -6.57 0.20 15.82
C ASP A 206 -5.56 -0.87 15.40
N GLU A 207 -4.38 -0.83 15.99
CA GLU A 207 -3.28 -1.73 15.66
C GLU A 207 -3.61 -3.19 15.98
N THR A 208 -4.28 -3.46 17.10
CA THR A 208 -4.62 -4.82 17.52
C THR A 208 -5.59 -5.45 16.54
N VAL A 209 -6.62 -4.70 16.13
CA VAL A 209 -7.57 -5.13 15.10
C VAL A 209 -6.88 -5.33 13.76
N TYR A 210 -5.99 -4.41 13.37
CA TYR A 210 -5.25 -4.51 12.12
C TYR A 210 -4.40 -5.77 12.06
N LEU A 211 -3.59 -6.01 13.09
CA LEU A 211 -2.72 -7.18 13.20
C LEU A 211 -3.52 -8.48 13.22
N PHE A 212 -4.67 -8.49 13.90
CA PHE A 212 -5.55 -9.66 13.90
C PHE A 212 -6.03 -10.05 12.49
N VAL A 213 -6.53 -9.08 11.71
CA VAL A 213 -6.98 -9.33 10.33
C VAL A 213 -5.79 -9.71 9.44
N GLN A 214 -4.65 -9.03 9.60
CA GLN A 214 -3.45 -9.31 8.83
C GLN A 214 -2.94 -10.74 9.09
N SER A 215 -2.84 -11.17 10.35
CA SER A 215 -2.42 -12.52 10.70
C SER A 215 -3.34 -13.59 10.14
N SER A 216 -4.64 -13.29 10.04
CA SER A 216 -5.62 -14.20 9.44
C SER A 216 -5.38 -14.37 7.92
N LEU A 217 -5.09 -13.28 7.21
CA LEU A 217 -4.73 -13.33 5.78
C LEU A 217 -3.34 -13.95 5.53
N GLN A 218 -2.40 -13.79 6.46
CA GLN A 218 -1.08 -14.43 6.38
C GLN A 218 -1.21 -15.96 6.48
N GLN A 219 -1.99 -16.47 7.44
CA GLN A 219 -2.29 -17.89 7.58
C GLN A 219 -3.02 -18.45 6.35
N LEU A 220 -3.97 -17.69 5.81
CA LEU A 220 -4.64 -18.05 4.57
C LEU A 220 -3.63 -18.14 3.40
N SER A 221 -2.75 -17.15 3.27
CA SER A 221 -1.74 -17.13 2.20
C SER A 221 -0.80 -18.33 2.29
N GLU A 222 -0.40 -18.72 3.51
CA GLU A 222 0.39 -19.92 3.76
C GLU A 222 -0.35 -21.19 3.31
N LYS A 223 -1.63 -21.35 3.67
CA LYS A 223 -2.48 -22.47 3.22
C LYS A 223 -2.63 -22.52 1.69
N LEU A 224 -2.61 -21.36 1.03
CA LEU A 224 -2.68 -21.24 -0.43
C LEU A 224 -1.31 -21.38 -1.13
N GLY A 225 -0.22 -21.51 -0.38
CA GLY A 225 1.13 -21.65 -0.93
C GLY A 225 1.64 -20.39 -1.67
N LEU A 226 1.23 -19.20 -1.24
CA LEU A 226 1.61 -17.91 -1.86
C LEU A 226 1.99 -16.86 -0.83
N TYR A 227 2.67 -15.80 -1.26
CA TYR A 227 3.00 -14.71 -0.35
C TYR A 227 1.80 -13.77 -0.14
N PRO A 228 1.62 -13.23 1.08
CA PRO A 228 0.57 -12.25 1.39
C PRO A 228 0.43 -11.09 0.40
N CYS A 229 1.55 -10.54 -0.08
CA CYS A 229 1.54 -9.48 -1.09
C CYS A 229 0.93 -9.93 -2.44
N GLU A 230 1.00 -11.21 -2.80
CA GLU A 230 0.37 -11.76 -4.02
C GLU A 230 -1.14 -11.90 -3.83
N LEU A 231 -1.59 -12.29 -2.62
CA LEU A 231 -3.02 -12.34 -2.28
C LEU A 231 -3.66 -10.96 -2.38
N ASP A 232 -3.01 -9.93 -1.82
CA ASP A 232 -3.41 -8.52 -1.94
C ASP A 232 -3.61 -8.14 -3.40
N ALA A 233 -2.63 -8.43 -4.25
CA ALA A 233 -2.72 -8.11 -5.67
C ALA A 233 -3.88 -8.82 -6.36
N CYS A 234 -4.15 -10.08 -6.03
CA CYS A 234 -5.29 -10.83 -6.57
C CYS A 234 -6.63 -10.22 -6.14
N ILE A 235 -6.75 -9.85 -4.85
CA ILE A 235 -7.91 -9.13 -4.30
C ILE A 235 -8.15 -7.86 -5.09
N PHE A 236 -7.14 -7.02 -5.28
CA PHE A 236 -7.30 -5.75 -5.98
C PHE A 236 -7.65 -5.92 -7.46
N ALA A 237 -6.98 -6.86 -8.15
CA ALA A 237 -7.23 -7.13 -9.56
C ALA A 237 -8.62 -7.71 -9.84
N SER A 238 -9.31 -8.27 -8.84
CA SER A 238 -10.70 -8.69 -8.98
C SER A 238 -11.68 -7.52 -9.18
N PHE A 239 -11.34 -6.33 -8.69
CA PHE A 239 -12.18 -5.12 -8.81
C PHE A 239 -11.94 -4.31 -10.09
N ASP A 240 -10.90 -4.65 -10.85
CA ASP A 240 -10.57 -3.95 -12.09
C ASP A 240 -11.44 -4.42 -13.28
N VAL A 241 -12.08 -5.60 -13.18
CA VAL A 241 -12.95 -6.18 -14.23
C VAL A 241 -14.43 -5.81 -14.07
N GLU A 242 -14.89 -5.50 -12.85
CA GLU A 242 -16.30 -5.16 -12.53
C GLU A 242 -16.79 -3.82 -13.15
N ARG A 243 -16.13 -3.24 -14.17
CA ARG A 243 -16.48 -1.89 -14.70
C ARG A 243 -16.71 -1.76 -16.19
N ASP A 244 -16.50 -2.81 -16.97
CA ASP A 244 -16.96 -2.79 -18.38
C ASP A 244 -18.47 -3.12 -18.49
N GLN A 245 -19.16 -3.36 -17.37
CA GLN A 245 -20.60 -3.68 -17.36
C GLN A 245 -21.50 -2.60 -16.70
N ASP A 246 -20.93 -1.51 -16.16
CA ASP A 246 -21.70 -0.41 -15.53
C ASP A 246 -21.64 0.89 -16.37
N VAL A 247 -21.57 0.77 -17.70
CA VAL A 247 -21.91 1.84 -18.64
C VAL A 247 -23.01 1.30 -19.56
N GLY A 248 -24.22 1.23 -19.00
CA GLY A 248 -25.41 0.72 -19.68
C GLY A 248 -26.65 1.08 -18.88
N ASP A 249 -27.02 2.36 -18.95
CA ASP A 249 -28.37 2.90 -19.15
C ASP A 249 -28.35 4.43 -18.99
#